data_AF-A0A1C5QEU6-F1
#
_entry.id   AF-A0A1C5QEU6-F1
#
_cell.length_a   1.000
_cell.length_b   1.000
_cell.length_c   1.000
_cell.angle_alpha   90.00
_cell.angle_beta   90.00
_cell.angle_gamma   90.00
#
_symmetry.space_group_name_H-M   'P 1'
#
loop_
_entity.id
_entity.type
_entity.pdbx_description
1 polymer ?
#
loop_
_entity_poly.entity_id
_entity_poly.type
_entity_poly.pdbx_seq_one_letter_code
_entity_poly.pdbx_strand_id
1 'polypeptide(L)'
;MSEGIRQEAAFFAVSLTVGMLLVVEYLLLAGVRRLIRHSDLAVNLEDFFYWCNAALVIFIAVFRANDGAIRLYSAAAVILGAWCQWGVASFLRRICIKLLKKFRNRGKMT
;
A
#
# COMPACT_ATOMS: atom_id res chain seq x y z
N MET A 1 1.97 20.25 31.89
CA MET A 1 2.24 19.25 30.83
C MET A 1 3.34 19.81 29.94
N SER A 2 4.42 19.08 29.70
CA SER A 2 5.54 19.56 28.87
C SER A 2 5.06 19.84 27.45
N GLU A 3 5.53 20.94 26.84
CA GLU A 3 5.20 21.38 25.48
C GLU A 3 5.44 20.25 24.45
N GLY A 4 6.52 19.48 24.63
CA GLY A 4 6.86 18.35 23.76
C GLY A 4 5.86 17.20 23.81
N ILE A 5 5.33 16.84 25.00
CA ILE A 5 4.33 15.77 25.11
C ILE A 5 3.03 16.16 24.40
N ARG A 6 2.66 17.45 24.44
CA ARG A 6 1.47 17.94 23.75
C ARG A 6 1.62 17.89 22.23
N GLN A 7 2.82 18.21 21.72
CA GLN A 7 3.14 18.12 20.29
C GLN A 7 3.16 16.67 19.80
N GLU A 8 3.79 15.76 20.55
CA GLU A 8 3.81 14.33 20.23
C GLU A 8 2.41 13.71 20.23
N ALA A 9 1.57 14.06 21.22
CA ALA A 9 0.18 13.60 21.28
C ALA A 9 -0.66 14.13 20.10
N ALA A 10 -0.45 15.39 19.70
CA ALA A 10 -1.11 15.96 18.52
C ALA A 10 -0.65 15.28 17.23
N PHE A 11 0.65 15.00 17.09
CA PHE A 11 1.20 14.26 15.96
C PHE A 11 0.65 12.83 15.89
N PHE A 12 0.52 12.17 17.03
CA PHE A 12 -0.09 10.84 17.12
C PHE A 12 -1.55 10.86 16.66
N ALA A 13 -2.35 11.83 17.13
CA ALA A 13 -3.74 11.97 16.73
C ALA A 13 -3.87 12.20 15.21
N VAL A 14 -3.06 13.10 14.64
CA VAL A 14 -3.04 13.37 13.19
C VAL A 14 -2.63 12.14 12.39
N SER A 15 -1.57 11.44 12.83
CA SER A 15 -1.10 10.21 12.17
C SER A 15 -2.16 9.11 12.18
N LEU A 16 -2.88 8.99 13.30
CA LEU A 16 -3.98 8.05 13.46
C LEU A 16 -5.16 8.40 12.53
N THR A 17 -5.53 9.67 12.41
CA THR A 17 -6.55 10.12 11.45
C THR A 17 -6.13 9.88 10.00
N VAL A 18 -4.88 10.15 9.64
CA VAL A 18 -4.34 9.88 8.29
C VAL A 18 -4.40 8.39 7.97
N GLY A 19 -4.01 7.52 8.92
CA GLY A 19 -4.12 6.08 8.76
C GLY A 19 -5.56 5.62 8.55
N MET A 20 -6.52 6.16 9.32
CA MET A 20 -7.94 5.87 9.13
C MET A 20 -8.46 6.30 7.77
N LEU A 21 -8.08 7.49 7.30
CA LEU A 21 -8.48 7.99 5.97
C LEU A 21 -7.98 7.09 4.85
N LEU A 22 -6.73 6.64 4.90
CA LEU A 22 -6.18 5.69 3.93
C LEU A 22 -6.98 4.38 3.92
N VAL A 23 -7.31 3.83 5.10
CA VAL A 23 -8.12 2.61 5.17
C VAL A 23 -9.51 2.82 4.55
N VAL A 24 -10.18 3.94 4.84
CA VAL A 24 -11.48 4.25 4.26
C VAL A 24 -11.38 4.39 2.74
N GLU A 25 -10.36 5.09 2.23
CA GLU A 25 -10.10 5.25 0.80
C GLU A 25 -9.90 3.90 0.11
N TYR A 26 -9.09 3.00 0.69
CA TYR A 26 -8.91 1.64 0.19
C TYR A 26 -10.23 0.86 0.16
N LEU A 27 -11.04 0.97 1.22
CA LEU A 27 -12.33 0.27 1.30
C LEU A 27 -13.32 0.76 0.25
N LEU A 28 -13.33 2.07 -0.06
CA LEU A 28 -14.13 2.63 -1.14
C LEU A 28 -13.67 2.07 -2.49
N LEU A 29 -12.36 2.05 -2.75
CA LEU A 29 -11.76 1.43 -3.93
C LEU A 29 -12.14 -0.05 -4.06
N ALA A 30 -12.09 -0.81 -2.96
CA ALA A 30 -12.51 -2.20 -2.92
C ALA A 30 -14.03 -2.38 -3.09
N GLY A 31 -14.84 -1.40 -2.71
CA GLY A 31 -16.28 -1.35 -2.97
C GLY A 31 -16.58 -1.11 -4.45
N VAL A 32 -15.94 -0.12 -5.07
CA VAL A 32 -16.07 0.20 -6.50
C VAL A 32 -15.65 -0.99 -7.38
N ARG A 33 -14.57 -1.69 -7.01
CA ARG A 33 -14.13 -2.92 -7.71
C ARG A 33 -15.14 -4.07 -7.65
N ARG A 34 -15.97 -4.13 -6.60
CA ARG A 34 -17.06 -5.11 -6.50
C ARG A 34 -18.29 -4.70 -7.32
N LEU A 35 -18.53 -3.40 -7.47
CA LEU A 35 -19.68 -2.86 -8.18
C LEU A 35 -19.47 -2.87 -9.71
N ILE A 36 -18.24 -2.60 -10.17
CA ILE A 36 -17.90 -2.49 -11.58
C ILE A 36 -16.90 -3.59 -11.94
N ARG A 37 -17.21 -4.39 -12.96
CA ARG A 37 -16.27 -5.37 -13.51
C ARG A 37 -15.10 -4.64 -14.19
N HIS A 38 -13.99 -4.55 -13.48
CA HIS A 38 -12.73 -4.08 -14.02
C HIS A 38 -11.93 -5.24 -14.63
N SER A 39 -11.09 -4.95 -15.62
CA SER A 39 -10.12 -5.91 -16.12
C SER A 39 -8.96 -6.07 -15.12
N ASP A 40 -8.30 -7.23 -15.12
CA ASP A 40 -7.16 -7.49 -14.22
C ASP A 40 -6.06 -6.42 -14.34
N LEU A 41 -5.89 -5.83 -15.53
CA LEU A 41 -4.91 -4.76 -15.77
C LEU A 41 -5.34 -3.44 -15.12
N ALA A 42 -6.64 -3.09 -15.17
CA ALA A 42 -7.17 -1.89 -14.54
C ALA A 42 -7.05 -1.97 -13.01
N VAL A 43 -7.37 -3.12 -12.41
CA VAL A 43 -7.24 -3.33 -10.97
C VAL A 43 -5.77 -3.18 -10.51
N ASN A 44 -4.83 -3.76 -11.25
CA ASN A 44 -3.41 -3.64 -10.92
C ASN A 44 -2.91 -2.19 -11.02
N LEU A 45 -3.44 -1.42 -11.96
CA LEU A 45 -3.06 -0.02 -12.15
C LEU A 45 -3.67 0.87 -11.06
N GLU A 46 -4.93 0.64 -10.70
CA GLU A 46 -5.60 1.28 -9.56
C GLU A 46 -4.85 1.03 -8.25
N ASP A 47 -4.46 -0.22 -7.99
CA ASP A 47 -3.67 -0.57 -6.80
C ASP A 47 -2.30 0.10 -6.82
N PHE A 48 -1.60 0.12 -7.96
CA PHE A 48 -0.32 0.81 -8.10
C PHE A 48 -0.44 2.29 -7.73
N PHE A 49 -1.41 3.01 -8.32
CA PHE A 49 -1.62 4.42 -8.02
C PHE A 49 -2.05 4.67 -6.58
N TYR A 50 -2.93 3.82 -6.04
CA TYR A 50 -3.35 3.91 -4.64
C TYR A 50 -2.16 3.76 -3.69
N TRP A 51 -1.30 2.75 -3.89
CA TRP A 51 -0.13 2.53 -3.05
C TRP A 51 0.91 3.65 -3.17
N CYS A 52 1.12 4.21 -4.37
CA CYS A 52 1.96 5.39 -4.56
C CYS A 52 1.42 6.61 -3.81
N ASN A 53 0.11 6.86 -3.89
CA ASN A 53 -0.53 7.97 -3.19
C ASN A 53 -0.45 7.78 -1.66
N ALA A 54 -0.79 6.59 -1.16
CA ALA A 54 -0.71 6.27 0.27
C ALA A 54 0.72 6.46 0.81
N ALA A 55 1.74 6.00 0.09
CA ALA A 55 3.13 6.21 0.46
C ALA A 55 3.52 7.71 0.50
N LEU A 56 3.05 8.49 -0.48
CA LEU A 56 3.29 9.93 -0.53
C LEU A 56 2.62 10.67 0.62
N VAL A 57 1.36 10.34 0.94
CA VAL A 57 0.59 10.93 2.04
C VAL A 57 1.26 10.63 3.39
N ILE A 58 1.64 9.37 3.64
CA ILE A 58 2.37 8.98 4.85
C ILE A 58 3.71 9.72 4.93
N PHE A 59 4.43 9.80 3.80
CA PHE A 59 5.69 10.52 3.75
C PHE A 59 5.52 12.00 4.10
N ILE A 60 4.55 12.70 3.51
CA ILE A 60 4.28 14.12 3.80
C ILE A 60 3.90 14.32 5.28
N ALA A 61 3.09 13.44 5.85
CA ALA A 61 2.68 13.50 7.25
C ALA A 61 3.89 13.39 8.20
N VAL A 62 4.78 12.42 7.95
CA VAL A 62 6.02 12.25 8.71
C VAL A 62 6.99 13.40 8.46
N PHE A 63 7.08 13.87 7.21
CA PHE A 63 7.97 14.95 6.81
C PHE A 63 7.67 16.27 7.51
N ARG A 64 6.38 16.64 7.58
CA ARG A 64 5.91 17.85 8.28
C ARG A 64 6.17 17.79 9.78
N ALA A 65 6.19 16.60 10.36
CA ALA A 65 6.42 16.43 11.79
C ALA A 65 7.90 16.41 12.18
N ASN A 66 8.81 16.27 11.22
CA ASN A 66 10.27 16.21 11.45
C ASN A 66 10.99 17.46 10.92
N ASP A 67 10.35 18.64 11.00
CA ASP A 67 10.90 19.96 10.61
C ASP A 67 11.57 20.01 9.23
N GLY A 68 11.01 19.29 8.27
CA GLY A 68 11.40 19.46 6.88
C GLY A 68 12.78 18.90 6.51
N ALA A 69 13.41 18.08 7.36
CA ALA A 69 14.62 17.34 6.99
C ALA A 69 14.28 16.24 5.96
N ILE A 70 14.31 16.59 4.67
CA ILE A 70 14.12 15.60 3.59
C ILE A 70 15.38 14.75 3.55
N ARG A 71 15.31 13.60 4.21
CA ARG A 71 16.35 12.59 4.08
C ARG A 71 16.10 11.81 2.79
N LEU A 72 17.15 11.67 1.97
CA LEU A 72 17.18 10.85 0.75
C LEU A 72 16.52 9.45 0.92
N TYR A 73 16.51 8.95 2.16
CA TYR A 73 15.84 7.72 2.57
C TYR A 73 14.35 7.66 2.24
N SER A 74 13.64 8.78 2.18
CA SER A 74 12.21 8.78 1.89
C SER A 74 11.89 8.66 0.42
N ALA A 75 12.65 9.35 -0.44
CA ALA A 75 12.58 9.14 -1.89
C ALA A 75 13.04 7.71 -2.25
N ALA A 76 14.10 7.23 -1.59
CA ALA A 76 14.53 5.85 -1.71
C ALA A 76 13.47 4.85 -1.21
N ALA A 77 12.74 5.15 -0.12
CA ALA A 77 11.69 4.27 0.41
C ALA A 77 10.49 4.14 -0.55
N VAL A 78 10.10 5.22 -1.23
CA VAL A 78 9.05 5.17 -2.27
C VAL A 78 9.49 4.32 -3.45
N ILE A 79 10.71 4.53 -3.95
CA ILE A 79 11.27 3.75 -5.08
C ILE A 79 11.45 2.27 -4.70
N LEU A 80 11.99 1.99 -3.51
CA LEU A 80 12.17 0.63 -3.00
C LEU A 80 10.83 -0.05 -2.72
N GLY A 81 9.84 0.67 -2.20
CA GLY A 81 8.49 0.16 -1.97
C GLY A 81 7.84 -0.30 -3.27
N ALA A 82 7.91 0.53 -4.32
CA ALA A 82 7.42 0.17 -5.65
C ALA A 82 8.16 -1.04 -6.25
N TRP A 83 9.48 -1.09 -6.12
CA TRP A 83 10.29 -2.22 -6.60
C TRP A 83 9.98 -3.52 -5.86
N CYS A 84 9.86 -3.45 -4.54
CA CYS A 84 9.59 -4.61 -3.69
C CYS A 84 8.19 -5.17 -3.97
N GLN A 85 7.20 -4.30 -4.15
CA GLN A 85 5.84 -4.70 -4.51
C GLN A 85 5.80 -5.44 -5.85
N TRP A 86 6.50 -4.93 -6.86
CA TRP A 86 6.62 -5.60 -8.17
C TRP A 86 7.29 -6.98 -8.06
N GLY A 87 8.36 -7.09 -7.26
CA GLY A 87 9.06 -8.34 -7.00
C GLY A 87 8.19 -9.38 -6.27
N VAL A 88 7.52 -8.97 -5.19
CA VAL A 88 6.63 -9.82 -4.40
C VAL A 88 5.44 -10.30 -5.23
N ALA A 89 4.78 -9.41 -5.97
CA ALA A 89 3.69 -9.76 -6.86
C ALA A 89 4.12 -10.77 -7.94
N SER A 90 5.29 -10.54 -8.54
CA SER A 90 5.87 -11.45 -9.55
C SER A 90 6.18 -12.83 -8.97
N PHE A 91 6.68 -12.90 -7.73
CA PHE A 91 6.99 -14.16 -7.05
C PHE A 91 5.74 -14.92 -6.63
N LEU A 92 4.78 -14.26 -5.97
CA LEU A 92 3.52 -14.86 -5.55
C LEU A 92 2.73 -15.38 -6.75
N ARG A 93 2.66 -14.62 -7.84
CA ARG A 93 2.03 -15.08 -9.09
C ARG A 93 2.68 -16.36 -9.61
N ARG A 94 4.01 -16.47 -9.58
CA ARG A 94 4.72 -17.69 -10.01
C ARG A 94 4.38 -18.89 -9.12
N ILE A 95 4.31 -18.69 -7.79
CA ILE A 95 3.91 -19.76 -6.86
C ILE A 95 2.46 -20.17 -7.10
N CYS A 96 1.53 -19.23 -7.16
CA CYS A 96 0.12 -19.51 -7.42
C CYS A 96 -0.07 -20.30 -8.71
N ILE A 97 0.57 -19.90 -9.82
CA ILE A 97 0.49 -20.62 -11.10
C ILE A 97 1.05 -22.05 -10.98
N LYS A 98 2.17 -22.25 -10.27
CA LYS A 98 2.72 -23.58 -10.03
C LYS A 98 1.77 -24.46 -9.21
N LEU A 99 1.17 -23.91 -8.16
CA LEU A 99 0.20 -24.62 -7.33
C LEU A 99 -1.06 -24.96 -8.12
N LEU A 100 -1.62 -24.01 -8.88
CA LEU A 100 -2.79 -24.24 -9.75
C LEU A 100 -2.53 -25.32 -10.80
N LYS A 101 -1.36 -25.30 -11.45
CA LYS A 101 -0.94 -26.37 -12.37
C LYS A 101 -0.81 -27.73 -11.67
N LYS A 102 -0.26 -27.77 -10.45
CA LYS A 102 -0.13 -28.99 -9.64
C LYS A 102 -1.50 -29.58 -9.27
N PHE A 103 -2.44 -28.75 -8.81
CA PHE A 103 -3.81 -29.19 -8.50
C PHE A 103 -4.56 -29.66 -9.76
N ARG A 104 -4.45 -28.92 -10.87
CA ARG A 104 -5.06 -29.31 -12.15
C ARG A 104 -4.52 -30.63 -12.70
N ASN A 105 -3.24 -30.93 -12.53
CA ASN A 105 -2.66 -32.22 -12.95
C ASN A 105 -3.06 -33.38 -12.03
N ARG A 106 -3.37 -33.12 -10.75
CA ARG A 106 -3.87 -34.15 -9.82
C ARG A 106 -5.32 -34.52 -10.08
N GLY A 107 -6.16 -33.60 -10.55
CA GLY A 107 -7.54 -33.88 -10.95
C GLY A 107 -7.70 -34.55 -12.32
N LYS A 108 -6.62 -34.79 -13.07
CA LYS A 108 -6.63 -35.53 -14.34
C LYS A 108 -6.18 -37.00 -14.22
N MET A 109 -5.79 -37.44 -13.02
CA MET A 109 -5.35 -38.82 -12.71
C MET A 109 -6.41 -39.64 -11.95
N THR A 110 -7.59 -39.07 -11.75
CA THR A 110 -8.80 -39.70 -11.20
C THR A 110 -9.87 -39.68 -12.27
#